data_AF-A0A843BVC2-F1
#
_entry.id   AF-A0A843BVC2-F1
#
_cell.length_a   1.000
_cell.length_b   1.000
_cell.length_c   1.000
_cell.angle_alpha   90.00
_cell.angle_beta   90.00
_cell.angle_gamma   90.00
#
_symmetry.space_group_name_H-M   'P 1'
#
loop_
_entity.id
_entity.type
_entity.pdbx_description
1 polymer ?
#
loop_
_entity_poly.entity_id
_entity_poly.type
_entity_poly.pdbx_seq_one_letter_code
_entity_poly.pdbx_strand_id
1 'polypeptide(L)'
;MAVAGTQNVVTFKQKPVIIIRDKEILDLFKDENLVYVLKFLKKAPMTIGDLVDTFQKIGEEKSDKSVYRYLHKLIKAKLVAKAGKRITSKTSASLTSETIYTRSAIAFITVIPVEDRETKDEEINPVWDATRLLLSEHFGKNAAEKAFTKFANKLDEEKDQLVIDLFENASEETLEKVAQLDYAGVNFLLQFVAWLAIIPQRDIAKDLKELFDK
;
A
#
# COMPACT_ATOMS: atom_id res chain seq x y z
N MET A 1 36.44 26.37 -5.04
CA MET A 1 35.99 25.34 -4.08
C MET A 1 35.09 24.37 -4.85
N ALA A 2 35.43 23.08 -4.91
CA ALA A 2 34.59 22.10 -5.60
C ALA A 2 33.30 21.88 -4.80
N VAL A 3 32.15 22.04 -5.45
CA VAL A 3 30.84 21.84 -4.82
C VAL A 3 30.64 20.34 -4.60
N ALA A 4 30.43 19.93 -3.35
CA ALA A 4 30.05 18.57 -3.03
C ALA A 4 28.69 18.27 -3.70
N GLY A 5 28.67 17.23 -4.54
CA GLY A 5 27.49 16.84 -5.31
C GLY A 5 27.04 15.44 -4.94
N THR A 6 25.72 15.28 -4.78
CA THR A 6 25.07 13.98 -4.60
C THR A 6 24.15 13.72 -5.79
N GLN A 7 24.33 12.60 -6.48
CA GLN A 7 23.51 12.21 -7.62
C GLN A 7 22.98 10.78 -7.44
N ASN A 8 21.67 10.60 -7.59
CA ASN A 8 21.05 9.29 -7.64
C ASN A 8 20.95 8.83 -9.10
N VAL A 9 21.50 7.65 -9.41
CA VAL A 9 21.33 6.96 -10.69
C VAL A 9 20.35 5.82 -10.45
N VAL A 10 19.09 6.04 -10.82
CA VAL A 10 17.99 5.07 -10.68
C VAL A 10 17.78 4.38 -12.02
N THR A 11 17.88 3.05 -12.05
CA THR A 11 17.70 2.22 -13.25
C THR A 11 16.50 1.29 -13.15
N PHE A 12 15.94 1.12 -11.96
CA PHE A 12 14.79 0.25 -11.73
C PHE A 12 13.48 1.00 -11.96
N LYS A 13 12.64 0.49 -12.87
CA LYS A 13 11.26 0.96 -13.07
C LYS A 13 10.32 0.13 -12.19
N GLN A 14 9.57 0.80 -11.32
CA GLN A 14 8.58 0.15 -10.45
C GLN A 14 7.41 -0.37 -11.29
N LYS A 15 6.83 -1.49 -10.88
CA LYS A 15 5.52 -1.90 -11.41
C LYS A 15 4.43 -0.96 -10.88
N PRO A 16 3.35 -0.70 -11.61
CA PRO A 16 2.25 0.12 -11.09
C PRO A 16 1.62 -0.52 -9.86
N VAL A 17 1.24 -1.79 -10.00
CA VAL A 17 0.57 -2.58 -8.96
C VAL A 17 1.19 -3.97 -8.92
N ILE A 18 1.33 -4.52 -7.72
CA ILE A 18 1.58 -5.95 -7.49
C ILE A 18 0.47 -6.47 -6.57
N ILE A 19 -0.19 -7.54 -7.00
CA ILE A 19 -1.18 -8.26 -6.20
C ILE A 19 -0.46 -9.36 -5.41
N ILE A 20 -0.69 -9.41 -4.10
CA ILE A 20 -0.03 -10.30 -3.15
C ILE A 20 -1.07 -11.27 -2.61
N ARG A 21 -0.92 -12.55 -2.96
CA ARG A 21 -1.78 -13.66 -2.50
C ARG A 21 -1.05 -14.65 -1.60
N ASP A 22 0.28 -14.61 -1.61
CA ASP A 22 1.14 -15.53 -0.90
C ASP A 22 1.13 -15.23 0.61
N LYS A 23 0.76 -16.23 1.43
CA LYS A 23 0.63 -16.08 2.88
C LYS A 23 1.94 -15.70 3.55
N GLU A 24 3.08 -16.27 3.11
CA GLU A 24 4.39 -15.94 3.68
C GLU A 24 4.75 -14.47 3.40
N ILE A 25 4.41 -13.96 2.21
CA ILE A 25 4.60 -12.55 1.87
C ILE A 25 3.64 -11.65 2.67
N LEU A 26 2.38 -12.05 2.83
CA LEU A 26 1.38 -11.32 3.62
C LEU A 26 1.81 -11.21 5.09
N ASP A 27 2.38 -12.28 5.67
CA ASP A 27 2.89 -12.27 7.04
C ASP A 27 4.02 -11.25 7.26
N LEU A 28 4.74 -10.84 6.21
CA LEU A 28 5.74 -9.76 6.32
C LEU A 28 5.11 -8.39 6.63
N PHE A 29 3.84 -8.17 6.28
CA PHE A 29 3.12 -6.94 6.61
C PHE A 29 2.71 -6.87 8.09
N LYS A 30 2.86 -7.97 8.85
CA LYS A 30 2.66 -8.00 10.30
C LYS A 30 3.89 -7.51 11.06
N ASP A 31 5.09 -7.51 10.44
CA ASP A 31 6.32 -6.97 11.04
C ASP A 31 6.39 -5.46 10.81
N GLU A 32 6.19 -4.69 11.88
CA GLU A 32 6.16 -3.23 11.85
C GLU A 32 7.43 -2.61 11.25
N ASN A 33 8.61 -3.21 11.49
CA ASN A 33 9.87 -2.69 10.95
C ASN A 33 9.93 -2.84 9.42
N LEU A 34 9.41 -3.95 8.89
CA LEU A 34 9.32 -4.16 7.45
C LEU A 34 8.33 -3.18 6.82
N VAL A 35 7.19 -2.95 7.47
CA VAL A 35 6.21 -1.95 7.07
C VAL A 35 6.81 -0.54 7.07
N TYR A 36 7.63 -0.18 8.06
CA TYR A 36 8.33 1.10 8.08
C TYR A 36 9.27 1.25 6.89
N VAL A 37 10.09 0.24 6.57
CA VAL A 37 10.96 0.28 5.39
C VAL A 37 10.14 0.51 4.12
N LEU A 38 9.03 -0.19 3.94
CA LEU A 38 8.14 0.02 2.78
C LEU A 38 7.55 1.46 2.77
N LYS A 39 7.14 1.99 3.93
CA LYS A 39 6.63 3.37 4.07
C LYS A 39 7.71 4.42 3.75
N PHE A 40 8.96 4.18 4.10
CA PHE A 40 10.06 5.10 3.80
C PHE A 40 10.39 5.09 2.31
N LEU A 41 10.54 3.89 1.72
CA LEU A 41 10.81 3.69 0.30
C LEU A 41 9.66 4.10 -0.63
N LYS A 42 8.46 4.30 -0.07
CA LYS A 42 7.33 4.90 -0.78
C LYS A 42 7.58 6.38 -1.14
N LYS A 43 8.42 7.09 -0.38
CA LYS A 43 8.69 8.52 -0.61
C LYS A 43 9.75 8.73 -1.70
N ALA A 44 10.82 7.95 -1.68
CA ALA A 44 11.91 8.01 -2.64
C ALA A 44 12.82 6.77 -2.51
N PRO A 45 13.67 6.49 -3.52
CA PRO A 45 14.77 5.54 -3.37
C PRO A 45 15.78 5.98 -2.31
N MET A 46 16.20 5.06 -1.44
CA MET A 46 17.03 5.36 -0.27
C MET A 46 18.23 4.40 -0.16
N THR A 47 19.35 4.88 0.38
CA THR A 47 20.48 4.02 0.81
C THR A 47 20.17 3.37 2.17
N ILE A 48 21.09 2.51 2.66
CA ILE A 48 20.99 1.98 4.03
C ILE A 48 21.12 3.12 5.05
N GLY A 49 22.06 4.04 4.84
CA GLY A 49 22.25 5.20 5.72
C GLY A 49 20.99 6.07 5.81
N ASP A 50 20.36 6.39 4.68
CA ASP A 50 19.10 7.15 4.67
C ASP A 50 17.99 6.47 5.50
N LEU A 51 17.90 5.14 5.40
CA LEU A 51 16.89 4.37 6.12
C LEU A 51 17.18 4.36 7.62
N VAL A 52 18.44 4.21 8.03
CA VAL A 52 18.88 4.33 9.43
C VAL A 52 18.51 5.71 9.99
N ASP A 53 18.84 6.78 9.26
CA ASP A 53 18.49 8.15 9.66
C ASP A 53 16.98 8.35 9.75
N THR A 54 16.21 7.73 8.84
CA THR A 54 14.74 7.83 8.84
C THR A 54 14.11 7.07 10.00
N PHE A 55 14.67 5.92 10.37
CA PHE A 55 14.31 5.17 11.56
C PHE A 55 14.58 5.99 12.85
N GLN A 56 15.75 6.62 12.94
CA GLN A 56 16.08 7.48 14.08
C GLN A 56 15.10 8.66 14.24
N LYS A 57 14.66 9.27 13.12
CA LYS A 57 13.69 10.38 13.13
C LYS A 57 12.32 10.02 13.70
N ILE A 58 11.96 8.74 13.72
CA ILE A 58 10.70 8.27 14.31
C ILE A 58 10.90 7.66 15.71
N GLY A 59 12.09 7.79 16.30
CA GLY A 59 12.41 7.26 17.63
C GLY A 59 12.75 5.77 17.65
N GLU A 60 12.86 5.14 16.48
CA GLU A 60 13.14 3.70 16.33
C GLU A 60 14.60 3.49 15.94
N GLU A 61 15.53 3.50 16.88
CA GLU A 61 16.97 3.36 16.57
C GLU A 61 17.28 1.97 15.99
N LYS A 62 17.87 1.92 14.78
CA LYS A 62 18.28 0.68 14.12
C LYS A 62 19.71 0.81 13.59
N SER A 63 20.50 -0.26 13.72
CA SER A 63 21.81 -0.36 13.09
C SER A 63 21.70 -0.70 11.59
N ASP A 64 22.76 -0.39 10.83
CA ASP A 64 22.92 -0.77 9.43
C ASP A 64 22.64 -2.26 9.19
N LYS A 65 23.12 -3.13 10.09
CA LYS A 65 22.92 -4.58 10.02
C LYS A 65 21.43 -4.96 10.13
N SER A 66 20.69 -4.28 10.99
CA SER A 66 19.24 -4.50 11.13
C SER A 66 18.49 -4.04 9.90
N VAL A 67 18.79 -2.84 9.38
CA VAL A 67 18.19 -2.32 8.14
C VAL A 67 18.52 -3.21 6.95
N TYR A 68 19.77 -3.67 6.83
CA TYR A 68 20.18 -4.63 5.80
C TYR A 68 19.37 -5.93 5.88
N ARG A 69 19.15 -6.47 7.08
CA ARG A 69 18.32 -7.67 7.29
C ARG A 69 16.87 -7.44 6.84
N TYR A 70 16.28 -6.28 7.12
CA TYR A 70 14.93 -5.93 6.67
C TYR A 70 14.84 -5.84 5.15
N LEU A 71 15.77 -5.11 4.52
CA LEU A 71 15.86 -5.03 3.06
C LEU A 71 16.05 -6.41 2.43
N HIS A 72 16.89 -7.27 3.01
CA HIS A 72 17.12 -8.62 2.50
C HIS A 72 15.84 -9.46 2.49
N LYS A 73 15.06 -9.43 3.59
CA LYS A 73 13.75 -10.10 3.66
C LYS A 73 12.80 -9.58 2.56
N LEU A 74 12.68 -8.25 2.43
CA LEU A 74 11.78 -7.63 1.47
C LEU A 74 12.21 -7.85 0.00
N ILE A 75 13.52 -7.91 -0.27
CA ILE A 75 14.06 -8.24 -1.59
C ILE A 75 13.77 -9.69 -1.95
N LYS A 76 13.94 -10.63 -1.01
CA LYS A 76 13.60 -12.04 -1.22
C LYS A 76 12.12 -12.22 -1.55
N ALA A 77 11.26 -11.46 -0.88
CA ALA A 77 9.82 -11.41 -1.15
C ALA A 77 9.43 -10.57 -2.38
N LYS A 78 10.39 -10.01 -3.12
CA LYS A 78 10.17 -9.15 -4.29
C LYS A 78 9.30 -7.90 -4.00
N LEU A 79 9.29 -7.41 -2.76
CA LEU A 79 8.61 -6.17 -2.35
C LEU A 79 9.54 -4.94 -2.45
N VAL A 80 10.86 -5.17 -2.44
CA VAL A 80 11.89 -4.15 -2.62
C VAL A 80 12.87 -4.61 -3.69
N ALA A 81 13.42 -3.66 -4.44
CA ALA A 81 14.46 -3.89 -5.43
C ALA A 81 15.66 -2.98 -5.19
N LYS A 82 16.84 -3.43 -5.62
CA LYS A 82 18.01 -2.56 -5.77
C LYS A 82 17.76 -1.63 -6.96
N ALA A 83 17.63 -0.33 -6.69
CA ALA A 83 17.17 0.66 -7.64
C ALA A 83 18.30 1.27 -8.49
N GLY A 84 19.55 1.08 -8.08
CA GLY A 84 20.72 1.66 -8.72
C GLY A 84 21.77 2.09 -7.71
N LYS A 85 22.43 3.23 -7.96
CA LYS A 85 23.50 3.75 -7.10
C LYS A 85 23.31 5.23 -6.77
N ARG A 86 23.66 5.62 -5.55
CA ARG A 86 23.94 7.01 -5.17
C ARG A 86 25.43 7.25 -5.30
N ILE A 87 25.80 8.30 -6.02
CA ILE A 87 27.18 8.76 -6.15
C ILE A 87 27.32 10.05 -5.36
N THR A 88 28.23 10.06 -4.39
CA THR A 88 28.54 11.23 -3.58
C THR A 88 29.98 11.62 -3.82
N SER A 89 30.21 12.88 -4.18
CA SER A 89 31.55 13.46 -4.36
C SER A 89 31.88 14.38 -3.20
N LYS A 90 32.88 14.02 -2.39
CA LYS A 90 33.37 14.90 -1.30
C LYS A 90 34.45 15.87 -1.80
N THR A 91 35.21 15.45 -2.82
CA THR A 91 36.20 16.24 -3.56
C THR A 91 36.28 15.71 -4.99
N SER A 92 36.87 16.46 -5.93
CA SER A 92 37.10 16.01 -7.31
C SER A 92 37.86 14.68 -7.45
N ALA A 93 38.49 14.19 -6.37
CA ALA A 93 39.23 12.94 -6.32
C ALA A 93 38.59 11.83 -5.45
N SER A 94 37.46 12.08 -4.77
CA SER A 94 36.81 11.09 -3.90
C SER A 94 35.33 10.92 -4.24
N LEU A 95 35.02 9.78 -4.86
CA LEU A 95 33.66 9.34 -5.18
C LEU A 95 33.31 8.13 -4.31
N THR A 96 32.23 8.22 -3.55
CA THR A 96 31.64 7.09 -2.85
C THR A 96 30.38 6.64 -3.58
N SER A 97 30.22 5.34 -3.77
CA SER A 97 29.04 4.74 -4.41
C SER A 97 28.29 3.85 -3.43
N GLU A 98 27.01 4.15 -3.22
CA GLU A 98 26.14 3.39 -2.34
C GLU A 98 24.98 2.79 -3.12
N THR A 99 24.49 1.62 -2.71
CA THR A 99 23.30 1.03 -3.32
C THR A 99 22.06 1.76 -2.81
N ILE A 100 21.21 2.19 -3.73
CA ILE A 100 19.87 2.69 -3.39
C ILE A 100 18.84 1.57 -3.61
N TYR A 101 17.82 1.57 -2.78
CA TYR A 101 16.73 0.61 -2.77
C TYR A 101 15.43 1.34 -3.03
N THR A 102 14.46 0.67 -3.64
CA THR A 102 13.12 1.20 -3.89
C THR A 102 12.08 0.09 -3.75
N ARG A 103 10.81 0.45 -3.56
CA ARG A 103 9.72 -0.55 -3.62
C ARG A 103 9.65 -1.15 -5.03
N SER A 104 9.31 -2.43 -5.13
CA SER A 104 9.16 -3.08 -6.44
C SER A 104 7.92 -2.58 -7.21
N ALA A 105 6.93 -2.05 -6.51
CA ALA A 105 5.73 -1.44 -7.09
C ALA A 105 5.30 -0.16 -6.38
N ILE A 106 4.51 0.66 -7.09
CA ILE A 106 3.89 1.88 -6.54
C ILE A 106 2.84 1.51 -5.50
N ALA A 107 1.98 0.54 -5.80
CA ALA A 107 0.99 -0.03 -4.88
C ALA A 107 1.11 -1.55 -4.73
N PHE A 108 0.78 -2.03 -3.54
CA PHE A 108 0.60 -3.45 -3.24
C PHE A 108 -0.86 -3.67 -2.88
N ILE A 109 -1.52 -4.61 -3.56
CA ILE A 109 -2.88 -5.05 -3.20
C ILE A 109 -2.73 -6.39 -2.49
N THR A 110 -3.10 -6.44 -1.21
CA THR A 110 -3.03 -7.66 -0.40
C THR A 110 -4.35 -8.39 -0.46
N VAL A 111 -4.35 -9.66 -0.84
CA VAL A 111 -5.55 -10.50 -0.87
C VAL A 111 -5.54 -11.37 0.38
N ILE A 112 -6.45 -11.08 1.32
CA ILE A 112 -6.55 -11.86 2.56
C ILE A 112 -7.16 -13.23 2.23
N PRO A 113 -6.51 -14.35 2.61
CA PRO A 113 -7.03 -15.69 2.44
C PRO A 113 -8.40 -15.85 3.13
N VAL A 114 -9.29 -16.65 2.55
CA VAL A 114 -10.66 -16.86 3.07
C VAL A 114 -10.67 -17.34 4.53
N GLU A 115 -9.71 -18.20 4.89
CA GLU A 115 -9.53 -18.74 6.25
C GLU A 115 -9.28 -17.65 7.31
N ASP A 116 -8.69 -16.52 6.92
CA ASP A 116 -8.42 -15.39 7.82
C ASP A 116 -9.57 -14.36 7.82
N ARG A 117 -10.66 -14.59 7.06
CA ARG A 117 -11.82 -13.68 6.97
C ARG A 117 -12.91 -13.99 7.99
N GLU A 118 -13.11 -15.25 8.35
CA GLU A 118 -14.18 -15.67 9.28
C GLU A 118 -14.04 -15.04 10.68
N THR A 119 -12.82 -14.65 11.07
CA THR A 119 -12.57 -13.93 12.34
C THR A 119 -12.87 -12.43 12.28
N LYS A 120 -13.04 -11.84 11.09
CA LYS A 120 -13.30 -10.40 10.90
C LYS A 120 -14.78 -10.03 10.90
N ASP A 121 -15.68 -10.99 10.72
CA ASP A 121 -17.12 -10.73 10.68
C ASP A 121 -17.71 -10.29 12.03
N GLU A 122 -16.96 -10.44 13.12
CA GLU A 122 -17.39 -10.05 14.47
C GLU A 122 -16.61 -8.87 15.07
N GLU A 123 -15.53 -8.40 14.42
CA GLU A 123 -14.69 -7.33 14.96
C GLU A 123 -15.26 -5.96 14.56
N ILE A 124 -15.69 -5.19 15.56
CA ILE A 124 -16.24 -3.84 15.36
C ILE A 124 -15.11 -2.93 14.87
N ASN A 125 -15.14 -2.59 13.58
CA ASN A 125 -14.24 -1.62 12.99
C ASN A 125 -14.76 -0.19 13.27
N PRO A 126 -14.00 0.68 13.97
CA PRO A 126 -14.41 2.05 14.26
C PRO A 126 -14.78 2.88 13.02
N VAL A 127 -14.21 2.55 11.85
CA VAL A 127 -14.54 3.20 10.58
C VAL A 127 -15.96 2.87 10.16
N TRP A 128 -16.38 1.61 10.31
CA TRP A 128 -17.74 1.17 9.98
C TRP A 128 -18.77 1.74 10.94
N ASP A 129 -18.42 1.83 12.22
CA ASP A 129 -19.29 2.48 13.20
C ASP A 129 -19.48 3.97 12.90
N ALA A 130 -18.40 4.72 12.66
CA ALA A 130 -18.47 6.12 12.27
C ALA A 130 -19.27 6.32 10.96
N THR A 131 -19.07 5.45 9.97
CA THR A 131 -19.82 5.49 8.70
C THR A 131 -21.31 5.28 8.92
N ARG A 132 -21.68 4.30 9.76
CA ARG A 132 -23.08 4.01 10.13
C ARG A 132 -23.73 5.21 10.79
N LEU A 133 -23.06 5.86 11.74
CA LEU A 133 -23.58 7.04 12.44
C LEU A 133 -23.78 8.21 11.48
N LEU A 134 -22.82 8.49 10.59
CA LEU A 134 -22.96 9.54 9.58
C LEU A 134 -24.11 9.28 8.61
N LEU A 135 -24.29 8.03 8.18
CA LEU A 135 -25.42 7.65 7.33
C LEU A 135 -26.75 7.72 8.10
N SER A 136 -26.74 7.49 9.41
CA SER A 136 -27.95 7.61 10.24
C SER A 136 -28.52 9.02 10.21
N GLU A 137 -27.67 10.04 10.20
CA GLU A 137 -28.08 11.44 10.05
C GLU A 137 -28.77 11.70 8.70
N HIS A 138 -28.34 11.00 7.65
CA HIS A 138 -28.96 11.09 6.32
C HIS A 138 -30.30 10.36 6.24
N PHE A 139 -30.39 9.16 6.80
CA PHE A 139 -31.60 8.32 6.76
C PHE A 139 -32.61 8.64 7.88
N GLY A 140 -32.24 9.44 8.88
CA GLY A 140 -33.09 9.77 10.03
C GLY A 140 -33.35 8.60 10.98
N LYS A 141 -32.61 7.50 10.82
CA LYS A 141 -32.71 6.24 11.58
C LYS A 141 -31.34 5.63 11.72
N ASN A 142 -31.15 4.78 12.72
CA ASN A 142 -29.88 4.10 12.91
C ASN A 142 -30.01 2.61 12.65
N ALA A 143 -29.21 2.09 11.71
CA ALA A 143 -29.12 0.66 11.45
C ALA A 143 -28.50 -0.09 12.64
N ALA A 144 -28.88 -1.35 12.82
CA ALA A 144 -28.23 -2.24 13.78
C ALA A 144 -26.74 -2.41 13.44
N GLU A 145 -25.86 -2.16 14.41
CA GLU A 145 -24.41 -2.15 14.24
C GLU A 145 -23.87 -3.42 13.58
N LYS A 146 -24.24 -4.60 14.11
CA LYS A 146 -23.82 -5.89 13.53
C LYS A 146 -24.27 -6.09 12.08
N ALA A 147 -25.49 -5.65 11.76
CA ALA A 147 -26.01 -5.77 10.40
C ALA A 147 -25.27 -4.84 9.44
N PHE A 148 -24.96 -3.63 9.88
CA PHE A 148 -24.17 -2.66 9.11
C PHE A 148 -22.73 -3.14 8.88
N THR A 149 -22.06 -3.60 9.94
CA THR A 149 -20.68 -4.14 9.84
C THR A 149 -20.62 -5.30 8.85
N LYS A 150 -21.56 -6.25 8.92
CA LYS A 150 -21.64 -7.36 7.96
C LYS A 150 -21.85 -6.89 6.53
N PHE A 151 -22.73 -5.91 6.33
CA PHE A 151 -22.95 -5.31 5.01
C PHE A 151 -21.68 -4.62 4.49
N ALA A 152 -21.04 -3.80 5.32
CA ALA A 152 -19.84 -3.04 4.96
C ALA A 152 -18.66 -3.97 4.62
N ASN A 153 -18.40 -4.99 5.44
CA ASN A 153 -17.34 -5.98 5.16
C ASN A 153 -17.59 -6.68 3.83
N LYS A 154 -18.82 -7.16 3.59
CA LYS A 154 -19.16 -7.83 2.33
C LYS A 154 -18.97 -6.89 1.12
N LEU A 155 -19.41 -5.64 1.24
CA LEU A 155 -19.25 -4.65 0.19
C LEU A 155 -17.78 -4.34 -0.08
N ASP A 156 -16.96 -4.23 0.97
CA ASP A 156 -15.51 -3.99 0.87
C ASP A 156 -14.79 -5.16 0.18
N GLU A 157 -15.16 -6.40 0.51
CA GLU A 157 -14.62 -7.60 -0.14
C GLU A 157 -14.99 -7.70 -1.64
N GLU A 158 -16.25 -7.43 -1.99
CA GLU A 158 -16.71 -7.41 -3.38
C GLU A 158 -15.97 -6.34 -4.19
N LYS A 159 -15.83 -5.15 -3.59
CA LYS A 159 -15.09 -4.02 -4.16
C LYS A 159 -13.62 -4.38 -4.41
N ASP A 160 -12.95 -4.97 -3.44
CA ASP A 160 -11.54 -5.34 -3.55
C ASP A 160 -11.32 -6.41 -4.62
N GLN A 161 -12.22 -7.39 -4.73
CA GLN A 161 -12.16 -8.41 -5.78
C GLN A 161 -12.33 -7.78 -7.17
N LEU A 162 -13.26 -6.84 -7.35
CA LEU A 162 -13.43 -6.13 -8.62
C LEU A 162 -12.17 -5.35 -9.02
N VAL A 163 -11.50 -4.69 -8.07
CA VAL A 163 -10.24 -3.98 -8.35
C VAL A 163 -9.14 -4.95 -8.77
N ILE A 164 -9.03 -6.08 -8.08
CA ILE A 164 -8.08 -7.15 -8.44
C ILE A 164 -8.32 -7.61 -9.87
N ASP A 165 -9.57 -7.93 -10.23
CA ASP A 165 -9.93 -8.41 -11.56
C ASP A 165 -9.63 -7.36 -12.63
N LEU A 166 -9.88 -6.08 -12.36
CA LEU A 166 -9.56 -4.98 -13.27
C LEU A 166 -8.05 -4.89 -13.56
N PHE A 167 -7.20 -5.03 -12.54
CA PHE A 167 -5.74 -4.96 -12.72
C PHE A 167 -5.15 -6.23 -13.32
N GLU A 168 -5.72 -7.41 -13.06
CA GLU A 168 -5.29 -8.67 -13.68
C GLU A 168 -5.63 -8.72 -15.17
N ASN A 169 -6.73 -8.06 -15.59
CA ASN A 169 -7.17 -7.99 -16.98
C ASN A 169 -6.80 -6.68 -17.69
N ALA A 170 -6.05 -5.78 -17.04
CA ALA A 170 -5.65 -4.52 -17.63
C ALA A 170 -4.69 -4.71 -18.82
N SER A 171 -4.88 -3.94 -19.88
CA SER A 171 -3.94 -3.93 -21.01
C SER A 171 -2.60 -3.30 -20.61
N GLU A 172 -1.55 -3.58 -21.38
CA GLU A 172 -0.24 -2.94 -21.18
C GLU A 172 -0.35 -1.41 -21.25
N GLU A 173 -1.12 -0.88 -22.19
CA GLU A 173 -1.35 0.58 -22.31
C GLU A 173 -1.98 1.15 -21.04
N THR A 174 -2.97 0.47 -20.46
CA THR A 174 -3.57 0.89 -19.19
C THR A 174 -2.53 0.89 -18.08
N LEU A 175 -1.75 -0.20 -17.94
CA LEU A 175 -0.71 -0.30 -16.92
C LEU A 175 0.38 0.76 -17.08
N GLU A 176 0.72 1.14 -18.31
CA GLU A 176 1.66 2.23 -18.59
C GLU A 176 1.12 3.59 -18.14
N LYS A 177 -0.17 3.88 -18.35
CA LYS A 177 -0.81 5.10 -17.83
C LYS A 177 -0.82 5.11 -16.29
N VAL A 178 -1.12 3.97 -15.66
CA VAL A 178 -1.04 3.86 -14.19
C VAL A 178 0.40 4.05 -13.70
N ALA A 179 1.40 3.57 -14.44
CA ALA A 179 2.82 3.75 -14.09
C ALA A 179 3.28 5.21 -14.08
N GLN A 180 2.58 6.10 -14.77
CA GLN A 180 2.87 7.54 -14.81
C GLN A 180 2.32 8.28 -13.59
N LEU A 181 1.41 7.66 -12.84
CA LEU A 181 0.86 8.22 -11.62
C LEU A 181 1.87 8.09 -10.48
N ASP A 182 1.88 9.09 -9.60
CA ASP A 182 2.57 8.95 -8.33
C ASP A 182 1.76 8.08 -7.36
N TYR A 183 2.28 7.87 -6.16
CA TYR A 183 1.57 7.07 -5.16
C TYR A 183 0.16 7.62 -4.85
N ALA A 184 0.01 8.94 -4.74
CA ALA A 184 -1.26 9.55 -4.40
C ALA A 184 -2.28 9.30 -5.53
N GLY A 185 -1.85 9.45 -6.78
CA GLY A 185 -2.63 9.16 -7.97
C GLY A 185 -3.03 7.69 -8.06
N VAL A 186 -2.12 6.75 -7.82
CA VAL A 186 -2.46 5.31 -7.80
C VAL A 186 -3.44 4.98 -6.67
N ASN A 187 -3.24 5.54 -5.47
CA ASN A 187 -4.16 5.31 -4.34
C ASN A 187 -5.55 5.88 -4.61
N PHE A 188 -5.63 7.08 -5.19
CA PHE A 188 -6.89 7.68 -5.59
C PHE A 188 -7.58 6.85 -6.68
N LEU A 189 -6.83 6.43 -7.72
CA LEU A 189 -7.34 5.58 -8.77
C LEU A 189 -7.93 4.29 -8.21
N LEU A 190 -7.20 3.60 -7.31
CA LEU A 190 -7.65 2.37 -6.67
C LEU A 190 -8.99 2.58 -5.94
N GLN A 191 -9.12 3.63 -5.14
CA GLN A 191 -10.39 3.91 -4.43
C GLN A 191 -11.52 4.28 -5.39
N PHE A 192 -11.23 5.12 -6.39
CA PHE A 192 -12.23 5.63 -7.31
C PHE A 192 -12.77 4.54 -8.24
N VAL A 193 -11.88 3.74 -8.83
CA VAL A 193 -12.28 2.65 -9.73
C VAL A 193 -13.07 1.57 -9.00
N ALA A 194 -12.74 1.33 -7.73
CA ALA A 194 -13.43 0.33 -6.92
C ALA A 194 -14.92 0.68 -6.75
N TRP A 195 -15.21 1.95 -6.43
CA TRP A 195 -16.59 2.43 -6.33
C TRP A 195 -17.32 2.44 -7.68
N LEU A 196 -16.65 2.87 -8.76
CA LEU A 196 -17.25 2.85 -10.09
C LEU A 196 -17.52 1.42 -10.59
N ALA A 197 -16.69 0.45 -10.22
CA ALA A 197 -16.85 -0.94 -10.63
C ALA A 197 -18.02 -1.63 -9.92
N ILE A 198 -18.29 -1.28 -8.66
CA ILE A 198 -19.32 -1.96 -7.87
C ILE A 198 -20.73 -1.40 -8.11
N ILE A 199 -20.88 -0.12 -8.43
CA ILE A 199 -22.18 0.53 -8.68
C ILE A 199 -23.01 -0.21 -9.75
N PRO A 200 -22.46 -0.63 -10.91
CA PRO A 200 -23.23 -1.39 -11.91
C PRO A 200 -23.61 -2.81 -11.48
N GLN A 201 -22.89 -3.39 -10.51
CA GLN A 201 -23.09 -4.76 -10.04
C GLN A 201 -24.14 -4.86 -8.93
N ARG A 202 -24.43 -3.73 -8.25
CA ARG A 202 -25.20 -3.74 -7.01
C ARG A 202 -26.01 -2.47 -6.82
N ASP A 203 -27.28 -2.63 -6.43
CA ASP A 203 -28.12 -1.51 -6.01
C ASP A 203 -27.83 -1.13 -4.55
N ILE A 204 -26.72 -0.42 -4.36
CA ILE A 204 -26.25 0.01 -3.03
C ILE A 204 -27.29 0.90 -2.34
N ALA A 205 -28.02 1.72 -3.11
CA ALA A 205 -29.05 2.59 -2.56
C ALA A 205 -30.20 1.79 -1.95
N LYS A 206 -30.66 0.75 -2.65
CA LYS A 206 -31.68 -0.16 -2.12
C LYS A 206 -31.19 -0.91 -0.89
N ASP A 207 -29.98 -1.47 -0.93
CA ASP A 207 -29.42 -2.21 0.20
C ASP A 207 -29.29 -1.36 1.47
N LEU A 208 -28.81 -0.12 1.33
CA LEU A 208 -28.73 0.83 2.43
C LEU A 208 -30.13 1.16 2.97
N LYS A 209 -31.11 1.41 2.09
CA LYS A 209 -32.48 1.69 2.53
C LYS A 209 -33.07 0.52 3.33
N GLU A 210 -32.93 -0.71 2.83
CA GLU A 210 -33.40 -1.91 3.54
C GLU A 210 -32.70 -2.13 4.88
N LEU A 211 -31.45 -1.71 5.00
CA LEU A 211 -30.66 -1.84 6.21
C LEU A 211 -31.07 -0.82 7.29
N PHE A 212 -31.38 0.42 6.89
CA PHE A 212 -31.74 1.51 7.80
C PHE A 212 -33.26 1.61 8.07
N ASP A 213 -34.10 0.95 7.28
CA ASP A 213 -35.55 0.87 7.51
C ASP A 213 -35.97 -0.26 8.47
N LYS A 214 -35.07 -1.19 8.79
CA LYS A 214 -35.25 -2.24 9.81
C LYS A 214 -35.01 -1.71 11.21
#